data_AF-A0A9D1I4K0-F1
#
_entry.id   AF-A0A9D1I4K0-F1
#
_cell.length_a   1.000
_cell.length_b   1.000
_cell.length_c   1.000
_cell.angle_alpha   90.00
_cell.angle_beta   90.00
_cell.angle_gamma   90.00
#
_symmetry.space_group_name_H-M   'P 1'
#
loop_
_entity.id
_entity.type
_entity.pdbx_description
1 polymer ?
#
loop_
_entity_poly.entity_id
_entity_poly.type
_entity_poly.pdbx_seq_one_letter_code
_entity_poly.pdbx_strand_id
1 'polypeptide(L)' 'MDQVLLWVKDVFLIIISLSFFRILIPESSMEKYLRFIFSLIILAVMTQPVISLINRQ' A
#
# COMPACT_ATOMS: atom_id res chain seq x y z
N MET A 1 13.67 -11.59 10.09
CA MET A 1 13.72 -10.10 10.16
C MET A 1 13.69 -9.49 8.77
N ASP A 2 14.45 -10.03 7.81
CA ASP A 2 14.56 -9.47 6.46
C ASP A 2 13.22 -9.36 5.71
N GLN A 3 12.35 -10.36 5.83
CA GLN A 3 11.03 -10.35 5.19
C GLN A 3 10.10 -9.25 5.73
N VAL A 4 10.13 -8.99 7.05
CA VAL A 4 9.32 -7.91 7.65
C VAL A 4 9.87 -6.55 7.23
N LEU A 5 11.20 -6.40 7.16
CA LEU A 5 11.84 -5.17 6.68
C LEU A 5 11.51 -4.87 5.21
N LEU A 6 11.55 -5.89 4.35
CA LEU A 6 11.13 -5.76 2.95
C LEU A 6 9.66 -5.36 2.84
N TRP A 7 8.78 -6.00 3.62
CA TRP A 7 7.36 -5.66 3.67
C TRP A 7 7.12 -4.21 4.13
N VAL A 8 7.80 -3.75 5.19
CA VAL A 8 7.70 -2.35 5.65
C VAL A 8 8.15 -1.40 4.54
N LYS A 9 9.24 -1.71 3.83
CA LYS A 9 9.71 -0.92 2.69
C LYS A 9 8.67 -0.85 1.57
N ASP A 10 8.00 -1.96 1.26
CA ASP A 10 6.96 -2.01 0.21
C ASP A 10 5.75 -1.14 0.58
N VAL A 11 5.31 -1.19 1.85
CA VAL A 11 4.27 -0.30 2.38
C VAL A 11 4.68 1.16 2.21
N PHE A 12 5.93 1.49 2.55
CA PHE A 12 6.45 2.84 2.47
C PHE A 12 6.47 3.36 1.02
N LEU A 13 6.88 2.52 0.06
CA LEU A 13 6.87 2.83 -1.36
C LEU A 13 5.46 3.14 -1.87
N ILE A 14 4.45 2.38 -1.43
CA ILE A 14 3.05 2.60 -1.82
C ILE A 14 2.54 3.94 -1.29
N ILE A 15 2.85 4.28 -0.03
CA ILE A 15 2.46 5.56 0.58
C ILE A 15 3.12 6.74 -0.15
N ILE A 16 4.42 6.64 -0.47
CA ILE A 16 5.12 7.68 -1.24
C ILE A 16 4.48 7.83 -2.63
N SER A 17 4.18 6.71 -3.29
CA SER A 17 3.53 6.72 -4.61
C SER A 17 2.18 7.43 -4.56
N LEU A 18 1.37 7.18 -3.53
CA LEU A 18 0.09 7.87 -3.33
C LEU A 18 0.29 9.39 -3.20
N SER A 19 1.32 9.83 -2.48
CA SER A 19 1.66 11.27 -2.38
C SER A 19 1.99 11.87 -3.74
N PHE A 20 2.72 11.15 -4.60
CA PHE A 20 2.96 11.59 -5.99
C PHE A 20 1.66 11.65 -6.80
N PHE A 21 0.77 10.67 -6.68
CA PHE A 21 -0.51 10.68 -7.39
C PHE A 21 -1.39 11.87 -6.98
N ARG A 22 -1.33 12.32 -5.73
CA ARG A 22 -2.02 13.54 -5.30
C ARG A 22 -1.49 14.79 -5.98
N ILE A 23 -0.17 14.86 -6.23
CA ILE A 23 0.45 16.00 -6.92
C ILE A 23 0.10 15.95 -8.42
N LEU A 24 0.11 14.77 -9.03
CA LEU A 24 -0.17 14.58 -10.46
C LEU A 24 -1.64 14.78 -10.81
N ILE A 25 -2.56 14.42 -9.91
CA ILE A 25 -4.00 14.49 -10.11
C ILE A 25 -4.59 15.40 -9.02
N PRO A 26 -4.36 16.73 -9.12
CA PRO A 26 -4.87 17.67 -8.15
C PRO A 26 -6.39 17.82 -8.31
N GLU A 27 -7.10 17.79 -7.18
CA GLU A 27 -8.49 18.20 -6.98
C GLU A 27 -9.46 17.89 -8.13
N SER A 28 -9.67 16.60 -8.35
CA SER A 28 -10.72 16.11 -9.26
C SER A 28 -11.55 15.04 -8.58
N SER A 29 -12.71 14.73 -9.18
CA SER A 29 -13.51 13.56 -8.77
C SER A 29 -12.69 12.26 -8.77
N MET A 30 -11.60 12.18 -9.56
CA MET A 30 -10.67 11.06 -9.58
C MET A 30 -9.85 10.89 -8.29
N GLU A 31 -9.61 11.95 -7.51
CA GLU A 31 -8.84 11.84 -6.26
C GLU A 31 -9.51 10.86 -5.28
N LYS A 32 -10.86 10.90 -5.21
CA LYS A 32 -11.65 10.00 -4.36
C LYS A 32 -11.46 8.53 -4.76
N TYR A 33 -11.50 8.23 -6.06
CA TYR A 33 -11.32 6.88 -6.57
C TYR A 33 -9.89 6.38 -6.37
N LEU A 34 -8.89 7.23 -6.60
CA LEU A 34 -7.49 6.89 -6.38
C LEU A 34 -7.22 6.61 -4.90
N ARG A 35 -7.71 7.46 -4.00
CA ARG A 35 -7.56 7.23 -2.55
C ARG A 35 -8.18 5.90 -2.13
N PHE A 36 -9.32 5.53 -2.72
CA PHE A 36 -9.95 4.24 -2.48
C PHE A 36 -9.11 3.07 -3.00
N ILE A 37 -8.63 3.13 -4.25
CA ILE A 37 -7.78 2.08 -4.84
C ILE A 37 -6.50 1.88 -4.01
N PHE A 38 -5.81 2.97 -3.66
CA PHE A 38 -4.60 2.89 -2.83
C PHE A 38 -4.88 2.36 -1.44
N SER A 39 -6.04 2.67 -0.84
CA SER A 39 -6.42 2.09 0.46
C SER A 39 -6.61 0.57 0.38
N LEU A 40 -7.17 0.05 -0.71
CA LEU A 40 -7.29 -1.40 -0.95
C LEU A 40 -5.93 -2.06 -1.15
N ILE A 41 -5.02 -1.40 -1.91
CA ILE A 41 -3.66 -1.89 -2.12
C ILE A 41 -2.90 -1.96 -0.78
N ILE A 42 -3.01 -0.90 0.04
CA ILE A 42 -2.40 -0.88 1.37
C ILE A 42 -2.96 -2.00 2.23
N LEU A 43 -4.29 -2.21 2.26
CA LEU A 43 -4.92 -3.30 3.00
C LEU A 43 -4.42 -4.68 2.55
N ALA A 44 -4.32 -4.91 1.23
CA ALA A 44 -3.82 -6.17 0.69
C ALA A 44 -2.36 -6.41 1.11
N VAL A 45 -1.51 -5.40 1.00
CA VAL A 45 -0.10 -5.49 1.40
C VAL A 45 0.03 -5.65 2.91
N MET A 46 -0.81 -5.01 3.72
CA MET A 46 -0.83 -5.21 5.17
C MET A 46 -1.17 -6.66 5.57
N THR A 47 -1.88 -7.40 4.71
CA THR A 47 -2.29 -8.78 4.95
C THR A 47 -1.19 -9.81 4.63
N GLN A 48 -0.17 -9.43 3.85
CA GLN A 48 0.96 -10.30 3.48
C GLN A 48 1.66 -10.99 4.67
N PRO A 49 2.06 -10.29 5.76
CA PRO A 49 2.68 -10.94 6.91
C PRO A 49 1.76 -11.98 7.56
N VAL A 50 0.46 -11.71 7.65
CA VAL A 50 -0.53 -12.65 8.18
C VAL A 50 -0.59 -13.92 7.33
N ILE A 51 -0.66 -13.78 6.01
CA ILE A 51 -0.66 -14.92 5.08
C ILE A 51 0.64 -15.71 5.21
N SER A 52 1.78 -15.03 5.32
CA SER A 52 3.08 -15.69 5.47
C SER A 52 3.22 -16.47 6.78
N LEU A 53 2.56 -16.03 7.85
CA LEU A 53 2.52 -16.73 9.13
C LEU A 53 1.61 -17.97 9.05
N ILE A 54 0.46 -17.84 8.39
CA ILE A 54 -0.49 -18.95 8.19
C ILE A 54 0.13 -20.04 7.30
N ASN A 55 0.79 -19.67 6.19
CA ASN A 55 1.46 -20.63 5.29
C ASN A 55 2.74 -21.26 5.88
N ARG A 56 3.25 -20.76 7.01
CA ARG A 56 4.41 -21.35 7.70
C ARG A 56 4.03 -22.40 8.74
N GLN A 57 2.73 -22.60 9.00
CA GLN A 57 2.18 -23.72 9.77
C GLN A 57 1.69 -24.82 8.82
#